data_AF-A0A0C4FAC3-F1
#
_entry.id   AF-A0A0C4FAC3-F1
#
_cell.length_a   1.000
_cell.length_b   1.000
_cell.length_c   1.000
_cell.angle_alpha   90.00
_cell.angle_beta   90.00
_cell.angle_gamma   90.00
#
_symmetry.space_group_name_H-M   'P 1'
#
loop_
_entity.id
_entity.type
_entity.pdbx_description
1 polymer ?
#
loop_
_entity_poly.entity_id
_entity_poly.type
_entity_poly.pdbx_seq_one_letter_code
_entity_poly.pdbx_strand_id
1 'polypeptide(L)'
;LKTISKSTSIRWIYKIGFRPQKHTKSLYYDGHKRADVVKSQKKYLDDVSKLRLYSFKYEGNNCEIAVQVDPEILGDNRETVFLYHDESTVHAQERPQLSWLLPGTTELQSKSQGCLIHISDFILELTGRLVLLQQQQHSLQLLFNDAATVIYPGSQGDAWWDMQQLCNQVSKKALPIFNALHPGCQAVFVFDCSAAHKSYGPSVLRVQNMNLGSGGKQAKPKDTWIPCDDPHIPESLRGQRQTMVFPSDYHIPALASQPKGVQQVLTEQGPWQHYSDKRLKACLPNL
;
A
#
# COMPACT_ATOMS: atom_id res chain seq x y z
N LEU A 1 24.76 16.13 -34.97
CA LEU A 1 24.73 16.87 -33.67
C LEU A 1 26.09 16.73 -33.01
N LYS A 2 26.77 17.82 -32.67
CA LYS A 2 28.05 17.76 -31.94
C LYS A 2 27.77 17.41 -30.48
N THR A 3 28.43 16.38 -29.98
CA THR A 3 28.32 15.93 -28.59
C THR A 3 28.84 17.02 -27.66
N ILE A 4 28.04 17.41 -26.66
CA ILE A 4 28.43 18.42 -25.68
C ILE A 4 29.57 17.87 -24.82
N SER A 5 30.63 18.65 -24.65
CA SER A 5 31.75 18.25 -23.78
C SER A 5 31.35 18.33 -22.30
N LYS A 6 31.92 17.43 -21.48
CA LYS A 6 31.75 17.43 -20.02
C LYS A 6 32.02 18.81 -19.40
N SER A 7 33.03 19.53 -19.89
CA SER A 7 33.37 20.88 -19.42
C SER A 7 32.26 21.90 -19.68
N THR A 8 31.62 21.81 -20.84
CA THR A 8 30.48 22.67 -21.20
C THR A 8 29.29 22.37 -20.29
N SER A 9 28.97 21.10 -20.06
CA SER A 9 27.88 20.69 -19.16
C SER A 9 28.11 21.18 -17.72
N ILE A 10 29.34 21.04 -17.19
CA ILE A 10 29.68 21.52 -15.84
C ILE A 10 29.50 23.05 -15.74
N ARG A 11 29.97 23.82 -16.73
CA ARG A 11 29.78 25.29 -16.75
C ARG A 11 28.31 25.69 -16.71
N TRP A 12 27.46 25.00 -17.46
CA TRP A 12 26.01 25.26 -17.46
C TRP A 12 25.35 24.92 -16.13
N ILE A 13 25.71 23.79 -15.51
CA ILE A 13 25.25 23.40 -14.16
C ILE A 13 25.53 24.52 -13.14
N TYR A 14 26.73 25.11 -13.17
CA TYR A 14 27.04 26.26 -12.32
C TYR A 14 26.24 27.52 -12.68
N LYS A 15 26.08 27.80 -13.98
CA LYS A 15 25.37 28.99 -14.48
C LYS A 15 23.88 29.00 -14.11
N ILE A 16 23.25 27.83 -14.08
CA ILE A 16 21.84 27.67 -13.67
C ILE A 16 21.67 27.50 -12.15
N GLY A 17 22.74 27.69 -11.37
CA GLY A 17 22.68 27.81 -9.91
C GLY A 17 23.02 26.55 -9.12
N PHE A 18 23.28 25.41 -9.76
CA PHE A 18 23.72 24.21 -9.02
C PHE A 18 25.14 24.40 -8.49
N ARG A 19 25.39 23.81 -7.32
CA ARG A 19 26.69 23.78 -6.66
C ARG A 19 26.94 22.35 -6.17
N PRO A 20 28.19 21.88 -6.18
CA PRO A 20 28.53 20.63 -5.52
C PRO A 20 28.28 20.80 -4.02
N GLN A 21 27.41 19.98 -3.45
CA GLN A 21 27.14 19.93 -2.02
C GLN A 21 27.56 18.57 -1.48
N LYS A 22 28.19 18.55 -0.30
CA LYS A 22 28.36 17.29 0.44
C LYS A 22 26.99 16.86 0.95
N HIS A 23 26.59 15.65 0.61
CA HIS A 23 25.37 15.06 1.14
C HIS A 23 25.49 14.97 2.67
N THR A 24 24.71 15.78 3.37
CA THR A 24 24.54 15.69 4.82
C THR A 24 23.12 15.17 5.05
N LYS A 25 22.93 14.24 5.99
CA LYS A 25 21.59 13.83 6.40
C LYS A 25 20.95 15.05 7.09
N SER A 26 20.15 15.81 6.36
CA SER A 26 19.37 16.91 6.93
C SER A 26 18.16 16.34 7.68
N LEU A 27 17.62 17.13 8.62
CA LEU A 27 16.36 16.80 9.27
C LEU A 27 15.24 16.75 8.24
N TYR A 28 14.55 15.61 8.19
CA TYR A 28 13.33 15.46 7.41
C TYR A 28 12.20 16.25 8.10
N TYR A 29 11.67 17.26 7.42
CA TYR A 29 10.48 17.97 7.87
C TYR A 29 9.25 17.19 7.41
N ASP A 30 8.74 16.33 8.29
CA ASP A 30 7.67 15.36 8.03
C ASP A 30 6.27 15.96 7.76
N GLY A 31 6.16 17.30 7.78
CA GLY A 31 4.90 18.00 7.56
C GLY A 31 3.80 17.69 8.59
N HIS A 32 4.11 17.12 9.75
CA HIS A 32 3.10 16.71 10.75
C HIS A 32 2.24 17.89 11.23
N LYS A 33 2.80 19.10 11.21
CA LYS A 33 2.09 20.33 11.61
C LYS A 33 1.23 20.94 10.52
N ARG A 34 1.16 20.38 9.31
CA ARG A 34 0.27 20.91 8.27
C ARG A 34 -1.19 20.76 8.71
N ALA A 35 -2.01 21.76 8.39
CA ALA A 35 -3.40 21.80 8.84
C ALA A 35 -4.23 20.58 8.38
N ASP A 36 -3.96 20.07 7.17
CA ASP A 36 -4.62 18.87 6.63
C ASP A 36 -4.22 17.60 7.39
N VAL A 37 -2.94 17.47 7.76
CA VAL A 37 -2.43 16.33 8.55
C VAL A 37 -3.02 16.35 9.96
N VAL A 38 -3.02 17.50 10.63
CA VAL A 38 -3.61 17.65 11.96
C VAL A 38 -5.11 17.33 11.93
N LYS A 39 -5.84 17.79 10.90
CA LYS A 39 -7.26 17.45 10.72
C LYS A 39 -7.47 15.95 10.55
N SER A 40 -6.63 15.28 9.75
CA SER A 40 -6.69 13.83 9.57
C SER A 40 -6.40 13.08 10.86
N GLN A 41 -5.42 13.52 11.66
CA GLN A 41 -5.08 12.90 12.95
C GLN A 41 -6.21 13.04 13.96
N LYS A 42 -6.84 14.22 14.06
CA LYS A 42 -8.03 14.40 14.92
C LYS A 42 -9.15 13.45 14.55
N LYS A 43 -9.47 13.36 13.26
CA LYS A 43 -10.46 12.39 12.77
C LYS A 43 -10.10 10.96 13.14
N TYR A 44 -8.84 10.56 12.96
CA TYR A 44 -8.37 9.23 13.33
C TYR A 44 -8.58 8.95 14.83
N LEU A 45 -8.23 9.90 15.70
CA LEU A 45 -8.43 9.75 17.14
C LEU A 45 -9.92 9.64 17.51
N ASP A 46 -10.79 10.42 16.88
CA ASP A 46 -12.23 10.34 17.08
C ASP A 46 -12.79 8.98 16.65
N ASP A 47 -12.36 8.47 15.49
CA ASP A 47 -12.80 7.18 14.95
C ASP A 47 -12.29 6.02 15.84
N VAL A 48 -11.03 6.05 16.26
CA VAL A 48 -10.46 5.07 17.19
C VAL A 48 -11.16 5.12 18.54
N SER A 49 -11.45 6.31 19.08
CA SER A 49 -12.13 6.46 20.36
C SER A 49 -13.53 5.84 20.35
N LYS A 50 -14.29 6.01 19.27
CA LYS A 50 -15.61 5.39 19.10
C LYS A 50 -15.53 3.87 19.06
N LEU A 51 -14.55 3.32 18.35
CA LEU A 51 -14.36 1.88 18.26
C LEU A 51 -13.87 1.29 19.59
N ARG A 52 -12.94 1.98 20.27
CA ARG A 52 -12.40 1.62 21.59
C ARG A 52 -13.45 1.59 22.70
N LEU A 53 -14.60 2.25 22.52
CA LEU A 53 -15.70 2.18 23.47
C LEU A 53 -16.17 0.74 23.71
N TYR A 54 -16.06 -0.11 22.68
CA TYR A 54 -16.44 -1.53 22.71
C TYR A 54 -15.25 -2.47 22.89
N SER A 55 -14.06 -1.95 23.24
CA SER A 55 -12.88 -2.77 23.50
C SER A 55 -12.68 -2.98 24.99
N PHE A 56 -11.95 -4.05 25.34
CA PHE A 56 -11.44 -4.27 26.69
C PHE A 56 -10.74 -3.02 27.23
N LYS A 57 -10.97 -2.76 28.52
CA LYS A 57 -10.20 -1.77 29.26
C LYS A 57 -9.25 -2.50 30.19
N TYR A 58 -8.19 -1.82 30.60
CA TYR A 58 -7.25 -2.36 31.55
C TYR A 58 -7.25 -1.51 32.82
N GLU A 59 -7.36 -2.17 33.96
CA GLU A 59 -7.26 -1.59 35.30
C GLU A 59 -6.05 -2.15 36.05
N GLY A 60 -5.81 -1.61 37.25
CA GLY A 60 -4.62 -1.89 38.04
C GLY A 60 -3.51 -0.87 37.79
N ASN A 61 -2.48 -0.91 38.63
CA ASN A 61 -1.39 0.08 38.55
C ASN A 61 -0.51 -0.13 37.31
N ASN A 62 -0.51 -1.34 36.75
CA ASN A 62 0.30 -1.75 35.61
C ASN A 62 -0.56 -2.31 34.45
N CYS A 63 -1.86 -2.00 34.41
CA CYS A 63 -2.80 -2.49 33.39
C CYS A 63 -2.91 -4.03 33.36
N GLU A 64 -2.77 -4.69 34.51
CA GLU A 64 -2.76 -6.14 34.62
C GLU A 64 -4.15 -6.80 34.60
N ILE A 65 -5.21 -6.02 34.83
CA ILE A 65 -6.58 -6.54 34.90
C ILE A 65 -7.35 -6.13 33.65
N ALA A 66 -7.68 -7.09 32.78
CA ALA A 66 -8.58 -6.85 31.67
C ALA A 66 -10.03 -6.80 32.18
N VAL A 67 -10.69 -5.66 31.99
CA VAL A 67 -12.09 -5.41 32.34
C VAL A 67 -12.94 -5.52 31.09
N GLN A 68 -13.96 -6.37 31.17
CA GLN A 68 -14.94 -6.55 30.10
C GLN A 68 -15.73 -5.27 29.85
N VAL A 69 -16.24 -5.12 28.64
CA VAL A 69 -17.09 -3.98 28.29
C VAL A 69 -18.41 -4.11 29.03
N ASP A 70 -18.87 -3.01 29.62
CA ASP A 70 -20.19 -2.95 30.25
C ASP A 70 -21.28 -3.35 29.23
N PRO A 71 -22.13 -4.35 29.54
CA PRO A 71 -23.22 -4.76 28.65
C PRO A 71 -24.15 -3.61 28.23
N GLU A 72 -24.36 -2.59 29.08
CA GLU A 72 -25.16 -1.42 28.73
C GLU A 72 -24.50 -0.55 27.66
N ILE A 73 -23.16 -0.44 27.71
CA ILE A 73 -22.36 0.29 26.70
C ILE A 73 -22.29 -0.51 25.40
N LEU A 74 -22.13 -1.83 25.50
CA LEU A 74 -22.04 -2.72 24.34
C LEU A 74 -23.36 -2.74 23.56
N GLY A 75 -24.49 -2.86 24.26
CA GLY A 75 -25.82 -2.95 23.64
C GLY A 75 -25.88 -4.07 22.60
N ASP A 76 -26.35 -3.75 21.40
CA ASP A 76 -26.42 -4.70 20.26
C ASP A 76 -25.12 -4.80 19.45
N ASN A 77 -24.05 -4.11 19.86
CA ASN A 77 -22.77 -4.12 19.15
C ASN A 77 -21.93 -5.36 19.50
N ARG A 78 -20.89 -5.60 18.70
CA ARG A 78 -19.87 -6.62 19.00
C ARG A 78 -18.69 -5.99 19.71
N GLU A 79 -18.12 -6.72 20.65
CA GLU A 79 -16.85 -6.33 21.26
C GLU A 79 -15.78 -6.17 20.17
N THR A 80 -15.00 -5.10 20.25
CA THR A 80 -13.95 -4.80 19.29
C THR A 80 -12.59 -5.23 19.81
N VAL A 81 -11.79 -5.84 18.94
CA VAL A 81 -10.42 -6.24 19.24
C VAL A 81 -9.51 -5.58 18.23
N PHE A 82 -8.58 -4.76 18.70
CA PHE A 82 -7.62 -4.06 17.87
C PHE A 82 -6.44 -4.96 17.53
N LEU A 83 -6.13 -5.06 16.24
CA LEU A 83 -4.96 -5.76 15.71
C LEU A 83 -4.06 -4.73 15.05
N TYR A 84 -2.96 -4.41 15.68
CA TYR A 84 -1.93 -3.54 15.14
C TYR A 84 -0.99 -4.35 14.27
N HIS A 85 -0.76 -3.86 13.06
CA HIS A 85 0.09 -4.51 12.09
C HIS A 85 1.28 -3.61 11.77
N ASP A 86 2.45 -4.22 11.66
CA ASP A 86 3.66 -3.56 11.19
C ASP A 86 4.61 -4.58 10.54
N GLU A 87 5.57 -4.06 9.77
CA GLU A 87 6.63 -4.83 9.17
C GLU A 87 8.00 -4.46 9.73
N SER A 88 8.84 -5.48 9.94
CA SER A 88 10.22 -5.31 10.33
C SER A 88 11.15 -6.09 9.40
N THR A 89 12.31 -5.52 9.15
CA THR A 89 13.35 -6.17 8.37
C THR A 89 14.61 -6.32 9.20
N VAL A 90 15.14 -7.53 9.26
CA VAL A 90 16.39 -7.83 9.94
C VAL A 90 17.33 -8.56 8.99
N HIS A 91 18.61 -8.29 9.10
CA HIS A 91 19.61 -9.02 8.33
C HIS A 91 20.11 -10.25 9.09
N ALA A 92 20.31 -11.38 8.41
CA ALA A 92 20.74 -12.63 9.03
C ALA A 92 22.09 -12.52 9.78
N GLN A 93 22.93 -11.57 9.38
CA GLN A 93 24.19 -11.23 10.04
C GLN A 93 24.20 -9.75 10.46
N GLU A 94 23.04 -9.22 10.87
CA GLU A 94 22.96 -7.89 11.46
C GLU A 94 23.81 -7.82 12.73
N ARG A 95 24.55 -6.72 12.89
CA ARG A 95 25.48 -6.52 14.00
C ARG A 95 25.33 -5.11 14.55
N PRO A 96 25.64 -4.90 15.84
CA PRO A 96 25.73 -3.56 16.41
C PRO A 96 26.67 -2.68 15.60
N GLN A 97 26.30 -1.42 15.40
CA GLN A 97 27.15 -0.45 14.70
C GLN A 97 28.38 -0.04 15.54
N LEU A 98 28.36 -0.31 16.84
CA LEU A 98 29.40 0.02 17.79
C LEU A 98 29.91 -1.26 18.45
N SER A 99 31.22 -1.48 18.33
CA SER A 99 31.95 -2.53 19.05
C SER A 99 32.88 -1.88 20.08
N TRP A 100 32.91 -2.40 21.30
CA TRP A 100 33.88 -1.99 22.32
C TRP A 100 35.17 -2.80 22.12
N LEU A 101 36.23 -2.11 21.70
CA LEU A 101 37.53 -2.72 21.38
C LEU A 101 38.63 -2.08 22.24
N LEU A 102 39.64 -2.88 22.62
CA LEU A 102 40.83 -2.37 23.29
C LEU A 102 41.64 -1.46 22.33
N PRO A 103 42.38 -0.47 22.85
CA PRO A 103 43.23 0.37 22.00
C PRO A 103 44.20 -0.47 21.16
N GLY A 104 44.19 -0.25 19.84
CA GLY A 104 45.04 -0.97 18.89
C GLY A 104 44.47 -2.28 18.35
N THR A 105 43.27 -2.72 18.77
CA THR A 105 42.61 -3.88 18.16
C THR A 105 41.65 -3.46 17.05
N THR A 106 41.42 -4.37 16.10
CA THR A 106 40.46 -4.18 15.01
C THR A 106 39.70 -5.48 14.82
N GLU A 107 38.38 -5.37 14.68
CA GLU A 107 37.52 -6.52 14.36
C GLU A 107 37.39 -6.63 12.83
N LEU A 108 37.70 -7.80 12.29
CA LEU A 108 37.44 -8.10 10.88
C LEU A 108 35.99 -8.52 10.71
N GLN A 109 35.21 -7.70 10.02
CA GLN A 109 33.80 -7.97 9.74
C GLN A 109 33.60 -8.51 8.33
N SER A 110 32.61 -9.38 8.17
CA SER A 110 32.17 -9.81 6.84
C SER A 110 31.64 -8.61 6.07
N LYS A 111 31.91 -8.57 4.76
CA LYS A 111 31.43 -7.47 3.90
C LYS A 111 29.93 -7.50 3.66
N SER A 112 29.29 -8.66 3.86
CA SER A 112 27.85 -8.87 3.66
C SER A 112 27.16 -8.95 5.01
N GLN A 113 25.98 -8.34 5.10
CA GLN A 113 25.05 -8.47 6.23
C GLN A 113 24.20 -9.76 6.14
N GLY A 114 24.44 -10.61 5.13
CA GLY A 114 23.67 -11.82 4.91
C GLY A 114 22.31 -11.55 4.27
N CYS A 115 21.46 -12.59 4.22
CA CYS A 115 20.12 -12.52 3.66
C CYS A 115 19.25 -11.54 4.45
N LEU A 116 18.40 -10.79 3.76
CA LEU A 116 17.38 -9.95 4.39
C LEU A 116 16.18 -10.83 4.77
N ILE A 117 15.71 -10.67 5.99
CA ILE A 117 14.53 -11.36 6.53
C ILE A 117 13.49 -10.27 6.77
N HIS A 118 12.37 -10.32 6.05
CA HIS A 118 11.28 -9.39 6.21
C HIS A 118 10.12 -10.11 6.90
N ILE A 119 9.66 -9.54 8.01
CA ILE A 119 8.67 -10.11 8.91
C ILE A 119 7.49 -9.15 8.97
N SER A 120 6.31 -9.66 8.65
CA SER A 120 5.03 -8.95 8.77
C SER A 120 4.19 -9.67 9.81
N ASP A 121 3.69 -8.96 10.83
CA ASP A 121 2.94 -9.60 11.92
C ASP A 121 1.86 -8.69 12.53
N PHE A 122 0.94 -9.29 13.29
CA PHE A 122 -0.12 -8.63 14.02
C PHE A 122 0.08 -8.78 15.52
N ILE A 123 -0.09 -7.68 16.24
CA ILE A 123 -0.15 -7.65 17.69
C ILE A 123 -1.50 -7.14 18.19
N LEU A 124 -1.95 -7.71 19.30
CA LEU A 124 -3.16 -7.34 20.02
C LEU A 124 -2.87 -7.33 21.53
N GLU A 125 -3.64 -6.54 22.26
CA GLU A 125 -3.33 -6.23 23.67
C GLU A 125 -3.49 -7.45 24.60
N LEU A 126 -4.43 -8.35 24.29
CA LEU A 126 -4.74 -9.49 25.15
C LEU A 126 -3.68 -10.59 25.14
N THR A 127 -3.16 -10.94 23.96
CA THR A 127 -2.31 -12.13 23.77
C THR A 127 -0.93 -11.80 23.22
N GLY A 128 -0.66 -10.52 22.93
CA GLY A 128 0.55 -10.13 22.21
C GLY A 128 0.40 -10.48 20.73
N ARG A 129 0.87 -11.65 20.29
CA ARG A 129 0.80 -12.05 18.87
C ARG A 129 -0.53 -12.74 18.55
N LEU A 130 -0.94 -12.65 17.28
CA LEU A 130 -2.11 -13.36 16.76
C LEU A 130 -1.75 -14.81 16.39
N VAL A 131 -1.70 -15.69 17.39
CA VAL A 131 -1.27 -17.09 17.25
C VAL A 131 -2.21 -18.03 17.99
N LEU A 132 -2.53 -19.16 17.35
CA LEU A 132 -3.24 -20.29 17.95
C LEU A 132 -2.25 -21.33 18.48
N LEU A 133 -2.66 -22.01 19.55
CA LEU A 133 -1.98 -23.23 19.97
C LEU A 133 -2.15 -24.31 18.90
N GLN A 134 -1.13 -25.13 18.71
CA GLN A 134 -1.11 -26.16 17.67
C GLN A 134 -2.28 -27.16 17.82
N GLN A 135 -2.69 -27.47 19.05
CA GLN A 135 -3.86 -28.30 19.33
C GLN A 135 -5.17 -27.67 18.80
N GLN A 136 -5.35 -26.37 19.01
CA GLN A 136 -6.54 -25.64 18.53
C GLN A 136 -6.56 -25.60 17.01
N GLN A 137 -5.41 -25.35 16.37
CA GLN A 137 -5.28 -25.38 14.92
C GLN A 137 -5.73 -26.72 14.33
N HIS A 138 -5.25 -27.85 14.88
CA HIS A 138 -5.65 -29.18 14.41
C HIS A 138 -7.14 -29.44 14.62
N SER A 139 -7.70 -29.06 15.77
CA SER A 139 -9.12 -29.25 16.07
C SER A 139 -10.03 -28.45 15.13
N LEU A 140 -9.62 -27.23 14.76
CA LEU A 140 -10.36 -26.34 13.87
C LEU A 140 -10.00 -26.53 12.39
N GLN A 141 -9.09 -27.46 12.08
CA GLN A 141 -8.59 -27.76 10.73
C GLN A 141 -8.09 -26.51 9.98
N LEU A 142 -7.48 -25.58 10.70
CA LEU A 142 -6.92 -24.36 10.10
C LEU A 142 -5.58 -24.66 9.42
N LEU A 143 -5.37 -24.03 8.27
CA LEU A 143 -4.13 -24.20 7.50
C LEU A 143 -2.91 -23.60 8.22
N PHE A 144 -3.14 -22.54 8.99
CA PHE A 144 -2.10 -21.81 9.71
C PHE A 144 -2.52 -21.57 11.15
N ASN A 145 -1.56 -21.62 12.07
CA ASN A 145 -1.74 -21.24 13.46
C ASN A 145 -1.05 -19.91 13.82
N ASP A 146 -0.14 -19.41 12.98
CA ASP A 146 0.56 -18.13 13.17
C ASP A 146 0.18 -17.16 12.05
N ALA A 147 -0.27 -15.96 12.42
CA ALA A 147 -0.64 -14.91 11.47
C ALA A 147 0.58 -14.24 10.81
N ALA A 148 1.76 -14.37 11.39
CA ALA A 148 2.98 -13.80 10.84
C ALA A 148 3.31 -14.37 9.45
N THR A 149 3.92 -13.52 8.63
CA THR A 149 4.51 -13.92 7.36
C THR A 149 5.95 -13.46 7.30
N VAL A 150 6.83 -14.41 7.02
CA VAL A 150 8.25 -14.16 6.84
C VAL A 150 8.58 -14.44 5.38
N ILE A 151 9.24 -13.47 4.74
CA ILE A 151 9.77 -13.61 3.38
C ILE A 151 11.26 -13.25 3.38
N TYR A 152 11.98 -13.75 2.38
CA TYR A 152 13.41 -13.56 2.21
C TYR A 152 13.69 -12.79 0.91
N PRO A 153 13.44 -11.48 0.88
CA PRO A 153 13.52 -10.70 -0.34
C PRO A 153 14.96 -10.62 -0.87
N GLY A 154 15.10 -10.75 -2.19
CA GLY A 154 16.39 -10.61 -2.86
C GLY A 154 16.38 -11.15 -4.28
N SER A 155 17.45 -10.92 -5.04
CA SER A 155 17.54 -11.34 -6.45
C SER A 155 17.40 -12.84 -6.69
N GLN A 156 17.66 -13.66 -5.66
CA GLN A 156 17.52 -15.12 -5.67
C GLN A 156 16.47 -15.61 -4.67
N GLY A 157 15.74 -14.69 -4.04
CA GLY A 157 14.79 -14.97 -2.97
C GLY A 157 13.37 -14.61 -3.36
N ASP A 158 12.56 -14.29 -2.35
CA ASP A 158 11.18 -13.88 -2.55
C ASP A 158 11.06 -12.51 -3.21
N ALA A 159 9.89 -12.23 -3.78
CA ALA A 159 9.53 -10.88 -4.18
C ALA A 159 9.47 -9.96 -2.95
N TRP A 160 9.76 -8.68 -3.13
CA TRP A 160 9.56 -7.67 -2.09
C TRP A 160 8.11 -7.64 -1.63
N TRP A 161 7.89 -7.29 -0.35
CA TRP A 161 6.57 -7.18 0.25
C TRP A 161 5.67 -6.22 -0.53
N ASP A 162 4.43 -6.66 -0.79
CA ASP A 162 3.44 -5.90 -1.52
C ASP A 162 2.03 -6.09 -0.93
N MET A 163 1.07 -5.31 -1.42
CA MET A 163 -0.32 -5.39 -0.97
C MET A 163 -0.95 -6.76 -1.23
N GLN A 164 -0.57 -7.45 -2.31
CA GLN A 164 -1.14 -8.75 -2.61
C GLN A 164 -0.73 -9.77 -1.53
N GLN A 165 0.51 -9.71 -1.08
CA GLN A 165 1.00 -10.51 0.03
C GLN A 165 0.31 -10.14 1.35
N LEU A 166 0.11 -8.85 1.63
CA LEU A 166 -0.67 -8.43 2.81
C LEU A 166 -2.11 -8.94 2.76
N CYS A 167 -2.81 -8.78 1.63
CA CYS A 167 -4.17 -9.29 1.46
C CYS A 167 -4.22 -10.81 1.66
N ASN A 168 -3.22 -11.54 1.16
CA ASN A 168 -3.12 -12.98 1.37
C ASN A 168 -2.91 -13.33 2.85
N GLN A 169 -2.04 -12.59 3.56
CA GLN A 169 -1.81 -12.79 4.99
C GLN A 169 -3.08 -12.54 5.79
N VAL A 170 -3.77 -11.41 5.55
CA VAL A 170 -5.02 -11.07 6.26
C VAL A 170 -6.10 -12.11 6.00
N SER A 171 -6.34 -12.44 4.73
CA SER A 171 -7.44 -13.33 4.34
C SER A 171 -7.21 -14.79 4.71
N LYS A 172 -5.98 -15.30 4.54
CA LYS A 172 -5.68 -16.73 4.72
C LYS A 172 -5.18 -17.08 6.10
N LYS A 173 -4.61 -16.12 6.84
CA LYS A 173 -4.06 -16.35 8.19
C LYS A 173 -4.80 -15.56 9.25
N ALA A 174 -4.77 -14.23 9.19
CA ALA A 174 -5.23 -13.39 10.29
C ALA A 174 -6.73 -13.55 10.57
N LEU A 175 -7.59 -13.48 9.54
CA LEU A 175 -9.04 -13.61 9.73
C LEU A 175 -9.46 -15.00 10.27
N PRO A 176 -8.98 -16.14 9.73
CA PRO A 176 -9.29 -17.45 10.31
C PRO A 176 -8.82 -17.61 11.76
N ILE A 177 -7.59 -17.18 12.06
CA ILE A 177 -7.02 -17.24 13.41
C ILE A 177 -7.81 -16.34 14.38
N PHE A 178 -8.15 -15.13 13.95
CA PHE A 178 -8.95 -14.19 14.73
C PHE A 178 -10.33 -14.75 15.08
N ASN A 179 -11.05 -15.28 14.09
CA ASN A 179 -12.40 -15.83 14.30
C ASN A 179 -12.39 -17.02 15.28
N ALA A 180 -11.29 -17.78 15.32
CA ALA A 180 -11.09 -18.87 16.26
C ALA A 180 -10.80 -18.38 17.69
N LEU A 181 -9.97 -17.34 17.84
CA LEU A 181 -9.58 -16.79 19.14
C LEU A 181 -10.64 -15.87 19.77
N HIS A 182 -11.39 -15.15 18.95
CA HIS A 182 -12.34 -14.12 19.37
C HIS A 182 -13.72 -14.34 18.71
N PRO A 183 -14.40 -15.46 18.98
CA PRO A 183 -15.70 -15.74 18.38
C PRO A 183 -16.72 -14.65 18.77
N GLY A 184 -17.46 -14.15 17.78
CA GLY A 184 -18.47 -13.10 18.00
C GLY A 184 -17.93 -11.68 18.14
N CYS A 185 -16.61 -11.49 18.19
CA CYS A 185 -15.98 -10.17 18.23
C CYS A 185 -15.82 -9.55 16.83
N GLN A 186 -15.57 -8.25 16.80
CA GLN A 186 -15.22 -7.49 15.60
C GLN A 186 -13.73 -7.13 15.62
N ALA A 187 -12.99 -7.57 14.60
CA ALA A 187 -11.61 -7.17 14.40
C ALA A 187 -11.52 -5.72 13.90
N VAL A 188 -10.64 -4.93 14.51
CA VAL A 188 -10.23 -3.60 14.03
C VAL A 188 -8.76 -3.67 13.64
N PHE A 189 -8.49 -3.79 12.34
CA PHE A 189 -7.12 -3.81 11.83
C PHE A 189 -6.57 -2.40 11.70
N VAL A 190 -5.41 -2.16 12.31
CA VAL A 190 -4.70 -0.89 12.26
C VAL A 190 -3.40 -1.09 11.50
N PHE A 191 -3.30 -0.43 10.35
CA PHE A 191 -2.14 -0.45 9.48
C PHE A 191 -1.46 0.91 9.47
N ASP A 192 -0.15 0.90 9.19
CA ASP A 192 0.56 2.11 8.83
C ASP A 192 0.13 2.63 7.44
N CYS A 193 0.72 3.75 7.04
CA CYS A 193 0.39 4.45 5.81
C CYS A 193 1.43 4.21 4.69
N SER A 194 2.11 3.06 4.71
CA SER A 194 3.17 2.70 3.75
C SER A 194 2.68 2.67 2.30
N ALA A 195 3.62 2.74 1.37
CA ALA A 195 3.32 2.65 -0.06
C ALA A 195 2.71 1.29 -0.44
N ALA A 196 3.08 0.21 0.25
CA ALA A 196 2.48 -1.10 0.05
C ALA A 196 1.00 -1.07 0.46
N HIS A 197 0.69 -0.51 1.64
CA HIS A 197 -0.68 -0.41 2.17
C HIS A 197 -1.59 0.56 1.39
N LYS A 198 -1.00 1.51 0.66
CA LYS A 198 -1.75 2.47 -0.17
C LYS A 198 -1.83 2.08 -1.65
N SER A 199 -1.40 0.87 -2.00
CA SER A 199 -1.47 0.45 -3.39
C SER A 199 -2.91 0.18 -3.82
N TYR A 200 -3.22 0.54 -5.06
CA TYR A 200 -4.50 0.24 -5.68
C TYR A 200 -4.57 -1.22 -6.09
N GLY A 201 -5.76 -1.82 -6.02
CA GLY A 201 -5.99 -3.16 -6.54
C GLY A 201 -5.63 -3.28 -8.03
N PRO A 202 -5.27 -4.49 -8.50
CA PRO A 202 -4.70 -4.72 -9.83
C PRO A 202 -5.63 -4.35 -10.99
N SER A 203 -6.94 -4.26 -10.74
CA SER A 203 -7.97 -3.97 -11.73
C SER A 203 -8.61 -2.59 -11.54
N VAL A 204 -8.05 -1.74 -10.68
CA VAL A 204 -8.50 -0.36 -10.51
C VAL A 204 -8.12 0.47 -11.75
N LEU A 205 -9.04 1.34 -12.17
CA LEU A 205 -8.79 2.29 -13.24
C LEU A 205 -7.69 3.28 -12.85
N ARG A 206 -6.51 3.12 -13.44
CA ARG A 206 -5.38 4.05 -13.29
C ARG A 206 -4.87 4.41 -14.67
N VAL A 207 -5.15 5.64 -15.10
CA VAL A 207 -4.73 6.16 -16.42
C VAL A 207 -3.22 6.03 -16.63
N GLN A 208 -2.42 6.20 -15.58
CA GLN A 208 -0.95 6.03 -15.62
C GLN A 208 -0.50 4.62 -16.02
N ASN A 209 -1.34 3.61 -15.82
CA ASN A 209 -1.07 2.21 -16.15
C ASN A 209 -1.82 1.76 -17.41
N MET A 210 -2.42 2.70 -18.14
CA MET A 210 -3.08 2.45 -19.41
C MET A 210 -2.19 2.93 -20.55
N ASN A 211 -2.21 2.19 -21.66
CA ASN A 211 -1.58 2.62 -22.88
C ASN A 211 -2.47 3.67 -23.58
N LEU A 212 -1.85 4.54 -24.38
CA LEU A 212 -2.61 5.44 -25.24
C LEU A 212 -3.47 4.63 -26.23
N GLY A 213 -2.83 3.69 -26.92
CA GLY A 213 -3.48 2.70 -27.79
C GLY A 213 -3.99 1.48 -27.02
N SER A 214 -4.88 0.72 -27.66
CA SER A 214 -5.45 -0.49 -27.08
C SER A 214 -4.49 -1.68 -27.11
N GLY A 215 -4.70 -2.64 -26.20
CA GLY A 215 -3.88 -3.85 -26.09
C GLY A 215 -2.46 -3.61 -25.54
N GLY A 216 -1.54 -4.52 -25.85
CA GLY A 216 -0.18 -4.50 -25.34
C GLY A 216 -0.09 -4.80 -23.84
N LYS A 217 1.09 -4.57 -23.25
CA LYS A 217 1.34 -4.79 -21.81
C LYS A 217 0.78 -3.62 -21.00
N GLN A 218 -0.51 -3.68 -20.65
CA GLN A 218 -1.17 -2.75 -19.73
C GLN A 218 -2.10 -3.49 -18.77
N ALA A 219 -2.57 -2.80 -17.71
CA ALA A 219 -3.54 -3.36 -16.79
C ALA A 219 -4.89 -3.65 -17.51
N LYS A 220 -5.70 -4.54 -16.94
CA LYS A 220 -7.09 -4.78 -17.37
C LYS A 220 -8.04 -4.18 -16.33
N PRO A 221 -8.45 -2.91 -16.47
CA PRO A 221 -9.33 -2.26 -15.51
C PRO A 221 -10.71 -2.92 -15.54
N LYS A 222 -11.42 -2.88 -14.41
CA LYS A 222 -12.85 -3.18 -14.38
C LYS A 222 -13.64 -2.10 -15.10
N ASP A 223 -14.80 -2.49 -15.59
CA ASP A 223 -15.78 -1.56 -16.12
C ASP A 223 -16.10 -0.46 -15.10
N THR A 224 -16.36 0.73 -15.63
CA THR A 224 -16.62 1.94 -14.85
C THR A 224 -17.89 2.61 -15.35
N TRP A 225 -18.16 3.80 -14.85
CA TRP A 225 -19.25 4.67 -15.28
C TRP A 225 -18.69 5.91 -15.94
N ILE A 226 -19.35 6.38 -17.00
CA ILE A 226 -18.99 7.63 -17.67
C ILE A 226 -19.30 8.80 -16.73
N PRO A 227 -18.34 9.71 -16.45
CA PRO A 227 -18.56 10.84 -15.56
C PRO A 227 -19.69 11.75 -16.04
N CYS A 228 -20.43 12.34 -15.10
CA CYS A 228 -21.54 13.26 -15.39
C CYS A 228 -21.14 14.74 -15.27
N ASP A 229 -19.93 15.02 -14.79
CA ASP A 229 -19.45 16.35 -14.40
C ASP A 229 -18.66 17.06 -15.50
N ASP A 230 -18.16 16.36 -16.52
CA ASP A 230 -17.48 17.00 -17.65
C ASP A 230 -18.51 17.51 -18.69
N PRO A 231 -18.60 18.84 -18.93
CA PRO A 231 -19.53 19.41 -19.89
C PRO A 231 -19.28 18.97 -21.35
N HIS A 232 -18.09 18.46 -21.67
CA HIS A 232 -17.71 18.02 -23.01
C HIS A 232 -18.15 16.57 -23.31
N ILE A 233 -18.56 15.80 -22.30
CA ILE A 233 -19.17 14.49 -22.49
C ILE A 233 -20.62 14.73 -22.95
N PRO A 234 -21.08 14.13 -24.06
CA PRO A 234 -22.47 14.22 -24.50
C PRO A 234 -23.44 13.77 -23.42
N GLU A 235 -24.51 14.53 -23.20
CA GLU A 235 -25.51 14.25 -22.14
C GLU A 235 -26.06 12.84 -22.22
N SER A 236 -26.26 12.32 -23.44
CA SER A 236 -26.75 10.96 -23.66
C SER A 236 -25.85 9.87 -23.12
N LEU A 237 -24.54 10.11 -22.98
CA LEU A 237 -23.55 9.12 -22.52
C LEU A 237 -23.25 9.20 -21.02
N ARG A 238 -23.59 10.31 -20.37
CA ARG A 238 -23.30 10.53 -18.94
C ARG A 238 -23.99 9.47 -18.07
N GLY A 239 -23.25 8.90 -17.12
CA GLY A 239 -23.77 7.88 -16.22
C GLY A 239 -24.02 6.51 -16.87
N GLN A 240 -23.70 6.32 -18.16
CA GLN A 240 -23.73 4.99 -18.77
C GLN A 240 -22.53 4.15 -18.34
N ARG A 241 -22.70 2.82 -18.40
CA ARG A 241 -21.62 1.87 -18.12
C ARG A 241 -20.57 1.94 -19.24
N GLN A 242 -19.33 2.15 -18.86
CA GLN A 242 -18.16 2.13 -19.73
C GLN A 242 -17.44 0.78 -19.60
N THR A 243 -17.39 0.00 -20.69
CA THR A 243 -16.58 -1.21 -20.75
C THR A 243 -15.11 -0.86 -20.95
N MET A 244 -14.22 -1.48 -20.19
CA MET A 244 -12.76 -1.18 -20.24
C MET A 244 -11.95 -2.21 -21.02
N VAL A 245 -12.59 -3.33 -21.37
CA VAL A 245 -12.01 -4.43 -22.16
C VAL A 245 -12.94 -4.70 -23.34
N PHE A 246 -12.36 -4.98 -24.51
CA PHE A 246 -13.15 -5.38 -25.67
C PHE A 246 -13.80 -6.75 -25.43
N PRO A 247 -15.00 -7.00 -26.00
CA PRO A 247 -15.65 -8.29 -25.87
C PRO A 247 -14.85 -9.39 -26.60
N SER A 248 -15.15 -10.65 -26.29
CA SER A 248 -14.44 -11.80 -26.86
C SER A 248 -14.71 -12.00 -28.35
N ASP A 249 -15.85 -11.52 -28.84
CA ASP A 249 -16.32 -11.58 -30.23
C ASP A 249 -16.04 -10.27 -31.01
N TYR A 250 -15.08 -9.47 -30.55
CA TYR A 250 -14.79 -8.18 -31.17
C TYR A 250 -14.32 -8.34 -32.62
N HIS A 251 -14.86 -7.51 -33.50
CA HIS A 251 -14.65 -7.57 -34.96
C HIS A 251 -13.18 -7.50 -35.41
N ILE A 252 -12.28 -6.94 -34.58
CA ILE A 252 -10.83 -7.03 -34.77
C ILE A 252 -10.28 -8.14 -33.85
N PRO A 253 -9.90 -9.31 -34.39
CA PRO A 253 -9.45 -10.44 -33.58
C PRO A 253 -8.27 -10.13 -32.68
N ALA A 254 -7.35 -9.27 -33.12
CA ALA A 254 -6.19 -8.84 -32.33
C ALA A 254 -6.56 -8.03 -31.07
N LEU A 255 -7.75 -7.44 -31.03
CA LEU A 255 -8.26 -6.65 -29.91
C LEU A 255 -9.28 -7.40 -29.06
N ALA A 256 -9.73 -8.58 -29.48
CA ALA A 256 -10.68 -9.39 -28.70
C ALA A 256 -10.11 -9.69 -27.30
N SER A 257 -10.92 -9.45 -26.26
CA SER A 257 -10.52 -9.58 -24.84
C SER A 257 -9.29 -8.76 -24.41
N GLN A 258 -8.89 -7.77 -25.21
CA GLN A 258 -7.80 -6.84 -24.89
C GLN A 258 -8.31 -5.60 -24.16
N PRO A 259 -7.50 -5.01 -23.27
CA PRO A 259 -7.85 -3.76 -22.62
C PRO A 259 -7.88 -2.60 -23.63
N LYS A 260 -8.86 -1.71 -23.45
CA LYS A 260 -8.96 -0.47 -24.23
C LYS A 260 -7.90 0.53 -23.78
N GLY A 261 -7.28 1.22 -24.75
CA GLY A 261 -6.39 2.34 -24.47
C GLY A 261 -7.14 3.61 -24.09
N VAL A 262 -6.41 4.59 -23.56
CA VAL A 262 -6.96 5.91 -23.19
C VAL A 262 -7.68 6.56 -24.38
N GLN A 263 -7.12 6.47 -25.58
CA GLN A 263 -7.72 7.02 -26.79
C GLN A 263 -9.08 6.40 -27.10
N GLN A 264 -9.18 5.07 -27.03
CA GLN A 264 -10.43 4.37 -27.30
C GLN A 264 -11.51 4.78 -26.31
N VAL A 265 -11.19 4.79 -25.01
CA VAL A 265 -12.15 5.15 -23.94
C VAL A 265 -12.64 6.59 -24.10
N LEU A 266 -11.73 7.55 -24.33
CA LEU A 266 -12.12 8.95 -24.52
C LEU A 266 -12.86 9.19 -25.84
N THR A 267 -12.63 8.35 -26.86
CA THR A 267 -13.40 8.42 -28.11
C THR A 267 -14.82 7.95 -27.89
N GLU A 268 -15.01 6.84 -27.16
CA GLU A 268 -16.33 6.31 -26.79
C GLU A 268 -17.10 7.28 -25.88
N GLN A 269 -16.42 7.97 -24.98
CA GLN A 269 -17.04 8.98 -24.10
C GLN A 269 -17.35 10.31 -24.82
N GLY A 270 -16.78 10.56 -26.00
CA GLY A 270 -16.92 11.80 -26.76
C GLY A 270 -15.80 12.86 -26.65
N PRO A 271 -15.08 13.06 -25.52
CA PRO A 271 -14.21 14.23 -25.37
C PRO A 271 -12.86 14.13 -26.10
N TRP A 272 -12.51 12.98 -26.70
CA TRP A 272 -11.22 12.80 -27.38
C TRP A 272 -10.92 13.89 -28.43
N GLN A 273 -11.88 14.19 -29.30
CA GLN A 273 -11.70 15.19 -30.36
C GLN A 273 -11.47 16.58 -29.76
N HIS A 274 -12.31 16.99 -28.80
CA HIS A 274 -12.20 18.29 -28.15
C HIS A 274 -10.79 18.52 -27.54
N TYR A 275 -10.30 17.55 -26.77
CA TYR A 275 -8.98 17.68 -26.11
C TYR A 275 -7.81 17.56 -27.10
N SER A 276 -7.98 16.78 -28.17
CA SER A 276 -7.00 16.72 -29.26
C SER A 276 -6.88 18.08 -29.97
N ASP A 277 -8.00 18.72 -30.29
CA ASP A 277 -8.02 20.04 -30.93
C ASP A 277 -7.41 21.12 -30.02
N LYS A 278 -7.72 21.07 -28.73
CA LYS A 278 -7.17 21.99 -27.72
C LYS A 278 -5.65 21.87 -27.62
N ARG A 279 -5.11 20.64 -27.67
CA ARG A 279 -3.66 20.36 -27.67
C ARG A 279 -2.99 20.92 -28.93
N LEU A 280 -3.61 20.72 -30.10
CA LEU A 280 -3.11 21.25 -31.38
C LEU A 280 -3.07 22.78 -31.38
N LYS A 281 -4.13 23.43 -30.87
CA LYS A 281 -4.17 24.90 -30.70
C LYS A 281 -3.10 25.42 -29.75
N ALA A 282 -2.69 24.62 -28.77
CA ALA A 282 -1.61 24.95 -27.84
C ALA A 282 -0.20 24.64 -28.37
N CYS A 283 -0.06 24.19 -29.63
CA CYS A 283 1.21 23.82 -30.26
C CYS A 283 2.03 22.80 -29.45
N LEU A 284 1.36 21.89 -28.74
CA LEU A 284 2.02 20.80 -28.02
C LEU A 284 2.43 19.68 -29.00
N PRO A 285 3.43 18.84 -28.66
CA PRO A 285 3.88 17.73 -29.52
C PRO A 285 2.75 16.78 -29.91
N ASN A 286 2.90 15.96 -30.95
CA ASN A 286 1.93 14.89 -31.24
C ASN A 286 1.94 13.80 -30.15
N LEU A 287 0.81 13.11 -30.01
CA LEU A 287 0.60 11.99 -29.07
C LEU A 287 1.19 10.68 -29.59
#